data_AF-A0A9W8XXA8-F1
#
_entry.id   AF-A0A9W8XXA8-F1
#
_cell.length_a   1.000
_cell.length_b   1.000
_cell.length_c   1.000
_cell.angle_alpha   90.00
_cell.angle_beta   90.00
_cell.angle_gamma   90.00
#
_symmetry.space_group_name_H-M   'P 1'
#
loop_
_entity.id
_entity.type
_entity.pdbx_description
1 polymer ?
#
loop_
_entity_poly.entity_id
_entity_poly.type
_entity_poly.pdbx_seq_one_letter_code
_entity_poly.pdbx_strand_id
1 'polypeptide(L)'
;MSTFSKTQTVAMNPLAADHNPLVSAKTPVHEVMNGCVDLRQLSHEERRGLLEGPMVTLTLNGNFIARVHKRVLMAVSLWANNRIQDRATTTVLALPASASRADRKALKTVIGWMSMAYVGAVKLRGIPMGQNTVEACKIFHAATALDMRPHVSHIAAYFHTYINDQNTLLGYEELDAILRSFAPDTPVFKHLAKDLAHRHHKGKVPDMKEFTAYLKKNPDLSRAMIEVDKGYAAARKEKREAAQAAARVKYSEARKEERRLMTEQRRREDFEANLSAARGGRSGGYGMGI
;
A
#
# COMPACT_ATOMS: atom_id res chain seq x y z
N MET A 1 33.61 4.24 -16.23
CA MET A 1 33.28 5.00 -17.45
C MET A 1 31.78 4.85 -17.70
N SER A 2 31.00 5.89 -17.38
CA SER A 2 29.53 5.89 -17.44
C SER A 2 29.09 6.33 -18.85
N THR A 3 28.47 5.42 -19.61
CA THR A 3 27.94 5.71 -20.94
C THR A 3 26.55 6.32 -20.82
N PHE A 4 26.45 7.63 -21.05
CA PHE A 4 25.18 8.35 -21.15
C PHE A 4 24.40 7.87 -22.39
N SER A 5 23.23 7.28 -22.15
CA SER A 5 22.26 6.92 -23.19
C SER A 5 21.66 8.20 -23.78
N LYS A 6 21.95 8.50 -25.06
CA LYS A 6 21.34 9.60 -25.81
C LYS A 6 19.85 9.31 -25.99
N THR A 7 19.00 10.13 -25.38
CA THR A 7 17.55 10.14 -25.63
C THR A 7 17.32 10.52 -27.08
N GLN A 8 16.91 9.55 -27.90
CA GLN A 8 16.61 9.78 -29.31
C GLN A 8 15.23 10.46 -29.41
N THR A 9 15.22 11.77 -29.64
CA THR A 9 14.01 12.51 -29.99
C THR A 9 13.56 12.07 -31.37
N VAL A 10 12.52 11.24 -31.41
CA VAL A 10 11.85 10.85 -32.66
C VAL A 10 11.17 12.10 -33.22
N ALA A 11 11.62 12.57 -34.38
CA ALA A 11 10.98 13.67 -35.09
C ALA A 11 9.56 13.23 -35.48
N MET A 12 8.54 13.86 -34.89
CA MET A 12 7.15 13.62 -35.27
C MET A 12 6.94 14.09 -36.71
N ASN A 13 6.37 13.22 -37.54
CA ASN A 13 6.09 13.50 -38.94
C ASN A 13 4.99 14.59 -39.05
N PRO A 14 5.27 15.76 -39.64
CA PRO A 14 4.31 16.88 -39.69
C PRO A 14 3.05 16.56 -40.51
N LEU A 15 3.13 15.60 -41.44
CA LEU A 15 1.97 15.15 -42.23
C LEU A 15 1.00 14.24 -41.44
N ALA A 16 1.39 13.75 -40.26
CA ALA A 16 0.49 12.99 -39.39
C ALA A 16 -0.48 13.90 -38.60
N ALA A 17 -0.26 15.22 -38.58
CA ALA A 17 -1.09 16.17 -37.83
C ALA A 17 -2.43 16.46 -38.54
N ASP A 18 -2.43 16.58 -39.87
CA ASP A 18 -3.62 17.01 -40.63
C ASP A 18 -4.61 15.88 -40.95
N HIS A 19 -4.18 14.62 -40.78
CA HIS A 19 -5.01 13.43 -40.99
C HIS A 19 -4.89 12.48 -39.81
N ASN A 20 -5.18 12.97 -38.60
CA ASN A 20 -5.48 12.08 -37.49
C ASN A 20 -7.01 11.88 -37.41
N PRO A 21 -7.61 10.89 -38.10
CA PRO A 21 -9.05 10.58 -38.01
C PRO A 21 -9.48 10.17 -36.60
N LEU A 22 -8.55 10.12 -35.65
CA LEU A 22 -8.79 9.91 -34.22
C LEU A 22 -9.17 11.19 -33.47
N VAL A 23 -9.22 12.35 -34.12
CA VAL A 23 -9.70 13.60 -33.51
C VAL A 23 -10.93 14.09 -34.27
N SER A 24 -12.13 13.89 -33.69
CA SER A 24 -13.32 14.61 -34.17
C SER A 24 -13.12 16.09 -33.88
N ALA A 25 -13.36 16.95 -34.87
CA ALA A 25 -13.14 18.41 -34.77
C ALA A 25 -13.91 19.08 -33.62
N LYS A 26 -14.89 18.39 -33.02
CA LYS A 26 -15.74 18.93 -31.94
C LYS A 26 -15.14 18.79 -30.55
N THR A 27 -14.16 17.92 -30.33
CA THR A 27 -13.52 17.77 -29.02
C THR A 27 -12.07 17.33 -29.21
N PRO A 28 -11.11 18.26 -29.26
CA PRO A 28 -9.71 17.92 -29.42
C PRO A 28 -9.20 17.22 -28.17
N VAL A 29 -9.24 15.89 -28.18
CA VAL A 29 -8.74 15.07 -27.07
C VAL A 29 -7.22 14.94 -27.13
N HIS A 30 -6.52 16.07 -27.31
CA HIS A 30 -5.06 16.10 -27.33
C HIS A 30 -4.47 15.57 -26.00
N GLU A 31 -5.19 15.76 -24.89
CA GLU A 31 -4.83 15.25 -23.57
C GLU A 31 -4.83 13.71 -23.49
N VAL A 32 -5.66 13.03 -24.30
CA VAL A 32 -5.67 11.55 -24.36
C VAL A 32 -4.39 10.98 -24.96
N MET A 33 -3.62 11.79 -25.70
CA MET A 33 -2.37 11.31 -26.29
C MET A 33 -1.20 11.31 -25.29
N ASN A 34 -1.34 12.02 -24.16
CA ASN A 34 -0.25 12.24 -23.19
C ASN A 34 -0.29 11.32 -21.94
N GLY A 35 -1.17 10.33 -21.88
CA GLY A 35 -1.17 9.36 -20.79
C GLY A 35 -2.49 8.63 -20.57
N CYS A 36 -2.57 7.93 -19.44
CA CYS A 36 -3.81 7.28 -18.98
C CYS A 36 -4.73 8.32 -18.35
N VAL A 37 -5.88 8.58 -18.97
CA VAL A 37 -6.89 9.52 -18.51
C VAL A 37 -7.89 8.81 -17.60
N ASP A 38 -8.18 9.40 -16.44
CA ASP A 38 -9.24 8.88 -15.57
C ASP A 38 -10.63 9.27 -16.10
N LEU A 39 -11.33 8.32 -16.74
CA LEU A 39 -12.69 8.52 -17.28
C LEU A 39 -13.69 9.10 -16.28
N ARG A 40 -13.45 8.94 -14.98
CA ARG A 40 -14.32 9.48 -13.91
C ARG A 40 -14.26 11.01 -13.82
N GLN A 41 -13.16 11.61 -14.31
CA GLN A 41 -12.93 13.05 -14.29
C GLN A 41 -13.47 13.74 -15.55
N LEU A 42 -13.72 12.98 -16.61
CA LEU A 42 -14.27 13.50 -17.87
C LEU A 42 -15.74 13.86 -17.73
N SER A 43 -16.18 14.86 -18.49
CA SER A 43 -17.60 15.15 -18.71
C SER A 43 -18.28 14.03 -19.50
N HIS A 44 -19.62 14.02 -19.50
CA HIS A 44 -20.39 13.05 -20.28
C HIS A 44 -20.13 13.19 -21.80
N GLU A 45 -19.94 14.41 -22.29
CA GLU A 45 -19.69 14.67 -23.72
C GLU A 45 -18.29 14.21 -24.16
N GLU A 46 -17.26 14.50 -23.37
CA GLU A 46 -15.89 14.02 -23.64
C GLU A 46 -15.84 12.49 -23.64
N ARG A 47 -16.52 11.86 -22.67
CA ARG A 47 -16.68 10.41 -22.64
C ARG A 47 -17.32 9.90 -23.93
N ARG A 48 -18.41 10.52 -24.39
CA ARG A 48 -19.07 10.14 -25.65
C ARG A 48 -18.11 10.27 -26.85
N GLY A 49 -17.29 11.31 -26.90
CA GLY A 49 -16.28 11.51 -27.95
C GLY A 49 -15.24 10.38 -28.04
N LEU A 50 -14.94 9.69 -26.93
CA LEU A 50 -14.03 8.53 -26.90
C LEU A 50 -14.63 7.25 -27.52
N LEU A 51 -15.94 7.22 -27.74
CA LEU A 51 -16.61 6.12 -28.42
C LEU A 51 -16.74 6.32 -29.93
N GLU A 52 -16.22 7.43 -30.46
CA GLU A 52 -16.23 7.64 -31.90
C GLU A 52 -15.05 6.92 -32.58
N GLY A 53 -15.21 6.66 -33.88
CA GLY A 53 -14.14 6.15 -34.72
C GLY A 53 -14.04 4.62 -34.75
N PRO A 54 -12.88 4.08 -35.17
CA PRO A 54 -12.73 2.66 -35.45
C PRO A 54 -12.75 1.82 -34.17
N MET A 55 -13.23 0.59 -34.33
CA MET A 55 -13.18 -0.45 -33.30
C MET A 55 -11.94 -1.32 -33.49
N VAL A 56 -11.36 -1.78 -32.39
CA VAL A 56 -10.26 -2.77 -32.37
C VAL A 56 -10.73 -4.07 -31.71
N THR A 57 -10.30 -5.19 -32.28
CA THR A 57 -10.56 -6.53 -31.76
C THR A 57 -9.44 -6.95 -30.83
N LEU A 58 -9.76 -7.25 -29.58
CA LEU A 58 -8.79 -7.74 -28.59
C LEU A 58 -8.74 -9.27 -28.61
N THR A 59 -7.53 -9.81 -28.74
CA THR A 59 -7.28 -11.26 -28.76
C THR A 59 -6.27 -11.68 -27.70
N LEU A 60 -6.45 -12.88 -27.13
CA LEU A 60 -5.49 -13.48 -26.19
C LEU A 60 -5.14 -14.88 -26.67
N ASN A 61 -3.87 -15.12 -26.99
CA ASN A 61 -3.39 -16.37 -27.58
C ASN A 61 -4.22 -16.78 -28.81
N GLY A 62 -4.50 -15.82 -29.70
CA GLY A 62 -5.33 -16.01 -30.90
C GLY A 62 -6.85 -16.06 -30.66
N ASN A 63 -7.30 -16.18 -29.41
CA ASN A 63 -8.72 -16.26 -29.10
C ASN A 63 -9.35 -14.87 -28.97
N PHE A 64 -10.54 -14.69 -29.54
CA PHE A 64 -11.33 -13.46 -29.37
C PHE A 64 -11.72 -13.23 -27.89
N ILE A 65 -11.46 -12.03 -27.39
CA ILE A 65 -11.87 -11.59 -26.05
C ILE A 65 -13.04 -10.61 -26.11
N ALA A 66 -12.87 -9.51 -26.84
CA ALA A 66 -13.84 -8.42 -26.93
C ALA A 66 -13.51 -7.48 -28.10
N ARG A 67 -14.44 -6.59 -28.44
CA ARG A 67 -14.26 -5.50 -29.40
C ARG A 67 -14.53 -4.17 -28.70
N VAL A 68 -13.64 -3.20 -28.85
CA VAL A 68 -13.72 -1.89 -28.17
C VAL A 68 -13.38 -0.74 -29.10
N HIS A 69 -13.88 0.45 -28.80
CA HIS A 69 -13.49 1.65 -29.54
C HIS A 69 -12.01 1.95 -29.29
N LYS A 70 -11.30 2.32 -30.36
CA LYS A 70 -9.86 2.51 -30.33
C LYS A 70 -9.47 3.68 -29.41
N ARG A 71 -10.21 4.78 -29.49
CA ARG A 71 -9.96 6.01 -28.72
C ARG A 71 -10.09 5.79 -27.21
N VAL A 72 -11.19 5.18 -26.74
CA VAL A 72 -11.35 4.84 -25.32
C VAL A 72 -10.24 3.92 -24.84
N LEU A 73 -9.88 2.89 -25.62
CA LEU A 73 -8.84 1.95 -25.20
C LEU A 73 -7.48 2.66 -25.04
N MET A 74 -7.13 3.55 -25.96
CA MET A 74 -5.92 4.38 -25.84
C MET A 74 -5.98 5.31 -24.62
N ALA A 75 -7.14 5.92 -24.35
CA ALA A 75 -7.31 6.84 -23.24
C ALA A 75 -7.10 6.17 -21.87
N VAL A 76 -7.53 4.92 -21.71
CA VAL A 76 -7.54 4.25 -20.40
C VAL A 76 -6.41 3.25 -20.18
N SER A 77 -5.67 2.89 -21.24
CA SER A 77 -4.60 1.89 -21.18
C SER A 77 -3.33 2.45 -21.80
N LEU A 78 -2.33 2.70 -20.96
CA LEU A 78 -1.02 3.17 -21.42
C LEU A 78 -0.38 2.18 -22.41
N TRP A 79 -0.50 0.88 -22.11
CA TRP A 79 -0.08 -0.19 -23.02
C TRP A 79 -0.72 -0.07 -24.40
N ALA A 80 -2.04 0.09 -24.45
CA ALA A 80 -2.75 0.17 -25.71
C ALA A 80 -2.44 1.48 -26.45
N ASN A 81 -2.31 2.59 -25.73
CA ASN A 81 -1.92 3.88 -26.30
C ASN A 81 -0.60 3.75 -27.08
N ASN A 82 0.46 3.28 -26.41
CA ASN A 82 1.77 3.11 -27.02
C ASN A 82 1.69 2.18 -28.25
N ARG A 83 1.02 1.03 -28.11
CA ARG A 83 0.96 0.02 -29.16
C ARG A 83 0.17 0.48 -30.39
N ILE A 84 -0.86 1.29 -30.18
CA ILE A 84 -1.71 1.81 -31.24
C ILE A 84 -1.04 3.01 -31.94
N GLN A 85 -0.37 3.90 -31.19
CA GLN A 85 0.34 5.03 -31.78
C GLN A 85 1.43 4.54 -32.75
N ASP A 86 2.14 3.48 -32.41
CA ASP A 86 3.12 2.83 -33.30
C ASP A 86 2.50 2.27 -34.59
N ARG A 87 1.19 1.94 -34.57
CA ARG A 87 0.50 1.22 -35.65
C ARG A 87 -0.94 1.70 -35.81
N ALA A 88 -1.09 2.92 -36.33
CA ALA A 88 -2.37 3.61 -36.46
C ALA A 88 -3.45 2.83 -37.24
N THR A 89 -3.10 1.89 -38.13
CA THR A 89 -4.04 1.07 -38.92
C THR A 89 -4.44 -0.24 -38.25
N THR A 90 -3.95 -0.53 -37.04
CA THR A 90 -4.25 -1.80 -36.34
C THR A 90 -5.74 -1.94 -36.04
N THR A 91 -6.32 -3.04 -36.51
CA THR A 91 -7.72 -3.48 -36.26
C THR A 91 -7.81 -4.66 -35.30
N VAL A 92 -6.70 -5.38 -35.09
CA VAL A 92 -6.59 -6.51 -34.15
C VAL A 92 -5.40 -6.29 -33.23
N LEU A 93 -5.63 -6.31 -31.93
CA LEU A 93 -4.62 -6.13 -30.91
C LEU A 93 -4.52 -7.39 -30.05
N ALA A 94 -3.37 -8.05 -30.09
CA ALA A 94 -3.06 -9.12 -29.17
C ALA A 94 -2.77 -8.52 -27.79
N LEU A 95 -3.47 -9.00 -26.75
CA LEU A 95 -3.27 -8.60 -25.36
C LEU A 95 -1.83 -8.90 -24.91
N PRO A 96 -1.29 -8.12 -23.95
CA PRO A 96 0.09 -8.31 -23.51
C PRO A 96 0.28 -9.68 -22.85
N ALA A 97 1.51 -10.20 -22.88
CA ALA A 97 1.81 -11.49 -22.27
C ALA A 97 1.46 -11.54 -20.77
N SER A 98 1.51 -10.41 -20.05
CA SER A 98 1.06 -10.28 -18.67
C SER A 98 -0.42 -10.66 -18.49
N ALA A 99 -1.27 -10.40 -19.48
CA ALA A 99 -2.69 -10.74 -19.46
C ALA A 99 -2.98 -12.23 -19.68
N SER A 100 -2.00 -13.03 -20.11
CA SER A 100 -2.16 -14.48 -20.30
C SER A 100 -2.50 -15.23 -19.00
N ARG A 101 -2.08 -14.68 -17.87
CA ARG A 101 -2.38 -15.23 -16.53
C ARG A 101 -3.67 -14.67 -15.93
N ALA A 102 -4.28 -13.67 -16.57
CA ALA A 102 -5.49 -13.07 -16.07
C ALA A 102 -6.72 -13.93 -16.37
N ASP A 103 -7.64 -13.95 -15.42
CA ASP A 103 -8.92 -14.63 -15.57
C ASP A 103 -9.71 -14.01 -16.73
N ARG A 104 -10.19 -14.85 -17.66
CA ARG A 104 -10.87 -14.40 -18.88
C ARG A 104 -12.19 -13.66 -18.58
N LYS A 105 -12.92 -14.06 -17.54
CA LYS A 105 -14.15 -13.38 -17.12
C LYS A 105 -13.79 -12.00 -16.57
N ALA A 106 -12.75 -11.91 -15.74
CA ALA A 106 -12.26 -10.63 -15.21
C ALA A 106 -11.78 -9.67 -16.31
N LEU A 107 -11.05 -10.16 -17.32
CA LEU A 107 -10.67 -9.38 -18.49
C LEU A 107 -11.91 -8.83 -19.23
N LYS A 108 -12.90 -9.69 -19.49
CA LYS A 108 -14.17 -9.25 -20.10
C LYS A 108 -14.89 -8.22 -19.25
N THR A 109 -14.87 -8.34 -17.93
CA THR A 109 -15.44 -7.34 -17.01
C THR A 109 -14.74 -5.99 -17.13
N VAL A 110 -13.40 -5.97 -17.10
CA VAL A 110 -12.61 -4.74 -17.22
C VAL A 110 -12.83 -4.08 -18.59
N ILE A 111 -12.78 -4.86 -19.67
CA ILE A 111 -12.96 -4.36 -21.03
C ILE A 111 -14.42 -3.92 -21.26
N GLY A 112 -15.39 -4.68 -20.76
CA GLY A 112 -16.81 -4.36 -20.84
C GLY A 112 -17.16 -3.09 -20.05
N TRP A 113 -16.49 -2.83 -18.93
CA TRP A 113 -16.62 -1.58 -18.19
C TRP A 113 -16.29 -0.36 -19.07
N MET A 114 -15.26 -0.44 -19.93
CA MET A 114 -14.96 0.63 -20.90
C MET A 114 -16.05 0.82 -21.97
N SER A 115 -16.97 -0.11 -22.14
CA SER A 115 -18.10 0.06 -23.06
C SER A 115 -19.35 0.57 -22.32
N MET A 116 -19.56 0.06 -21.10
CA MET A 116 -20.72 0.38 -20.24
C MET A 116 -20.60 1.71 -19.51
N ALA A 117 -19.38 2.19 -19.25
CA ALA A 117 -19.07 3.46 -18.60
C ALA A 117 -19.73 4.70 -19.26
N TYR A 118 -20.34 4.51 -20.42
CA TYR A 118 -20.82 5.53 -21.32
C TYR A 118 -22.34 5.49 -21.55
N VAL A 119 -23.02 4.38 -21.27
CA VAL A 119 -24.39 4.10 -21.75
C VAL A 119 -25.50 4.82 -20.94
N GLY A 120 -25.17 5.88 -20.17
CA GLY A 120 -26.20 6.79 -19.65
C GLY A 120 -26.06 7.22 -18.20
N ALA A 121 -24.97 6.88 -17.52
CA ALA A 121 -24.74 7.39 -16.18
C ALA A 121 -24.09 8.78 -16.23
N VAL A 122 -24.75 9.77 -15.62
CA VAL A 122 -24.17 11.11 -15.38
C VAL A 122 -22.85 10.99 -14.63
N LYS A 123 -22.80 10.08 -13.64
CA LYS A 123 -21.59 9.77 -12.85
C LYS A 123 -21.08 8.38 -13.19
N LEU A 124 -19.83 8.31 -13.64
CA LEU A 124 -19.15 7.04 -13.90
C LEU A 124 -18.69 6.40 -12.58
N ARG A 125 -19.10 5.15 -12.34
CA ARG A 125 -18.60 4.34 -11.23
C ARG A 125 -17.27 3.67 -11.61
N GLY A 126 -16.44 3.37 -10.60
CA GLY A 126 -15.23 2.57 -10.79
C GLY A 126 -15.53 1.16 -11.32
N ILE A 127 -14.49 0.48 -11.81
CA ILE A 127 -14.60 -0.91 -12.27
C ILE A 127 -15.21 -1.77 -11.15
N PRO A 128 -16.25 -2.57 -11.42
CA PRO A 128 -16.89 -3.39 -10.39
C PRO A 128 -15.88 -4.38 -9.80
N MET A 129 -15.93 -4.59 -8.49
CA MET A 129 -14.94 -5.43 -7.79
C MET A 129 -15.28 -6.93 -7.81
N GLY A 130 -16.42 -7.32 -8.36
CA GLY A 130 -16.94 -8.69 -8.25
C GLY A 130 -17.69 -8.91 -6.94
N GLN A 131 -18.03 -10.17 -6.64
CA GLN A 131 -18.86 -10.56 -5.51
C GLN A 131 -18.05 -10.96 -4.27
N ASN A 132 -16.76 -11.27 -4.42
CA ASN A 132 -15.90 -11.71 -3.33
C ASN A 132 -14.44 -11.27 -3.54
N THR A 133 -13.61 -11.48 -2.51
CA THR A 133 -12.18 -11.14 -2.47
C THR A 133 -11.39 -11.71 -3.65
N VAL A 134 -11.67 -12.96 -4.02
CA VAL A 134 -10.97 -13.66 -5.12
C VAL A 134 -11.32 -13.04 -6.47
N GLU A 135 -12.60 -12.74 -6.72
CA GLU A 135 -13.02 -12.01 -7.92
C GLU A 135 -12.40 -10.61 -7.97
N ALA A 136 -12.32 -9.90 -6.84
CA ALA A 136 -11.66 -8.60 -6.76
C ALA A 136 -10.16 -8.67 -7.12
N CYS A 137 -9.45 -9.69 -6.64
CA CYS A 137 -8.07 -9.97 -7.02
C CYS A 137 -7.93 -10.19 -8.52
N LYS A 138 -8.82 -11.00 -9.11
CA LYS A 138 -8.81 -11.30 -10.55
C LYS A 138 -9.03 -10.06 -11.40
N ILE A 139 -9.97 -9.20 -10.99
CA ILE A 139 -10.28 -7.94 -11.69
C ILE A 139 -9.13 -6.95 -11.57
N PHE A 140 -8.54 -6.81 -10.37
CA PHE A 140 -7.36 -5.98 -10.18
C PHE A 140 -6.20 -6.42 -11.07
N HIS A 141 -5.94 -7.73 -11.14
CA HIS A 141 -4.88 -8.29 -11.98
C HIS A 141 -5.15 -8.06 -13.47
N ALA A 142 -6.38 -8.30 -13.93
CA ALA A 142 -6.78 -8.06 -15.31
C ALA A 142 -6.61 -6.58 -15.71
N ALA A 143 -7.01 -5.64 -14.85
CA ALA A 143 -6.84 -4.21 -15.10
C ALA A 143 -5.36 -3.79 -15.08
N THR A 144 -4.58 -4.31 -14.14
CA THR A 144 -3.14 -4.02 -14.05
C THR A 144 -2.38 -4.57 -15.26
N ALA A 145 -2.76 -5.75 -15.76
CA ALA A 145 -2.18 -6.32 -16.98
C ALA A 145 -2.41 -5.45 -18.23
N LEU A 146 -3.46 -4.63 -18.24
CA LEU A 146 -3.78 -3.66 -19.28
C LEU A 146 -3.25 -2.24 -18.96
N ASP A 147 -2.41 -2.07 -17.94
CA ASP A 147 -1.93 -0.77 -17.46
C ASP A 147 -3.04 0.22 -17.06
N MET A 148 -4.16 -0.28 -16.53
CA MET A 148 -5.33 0.50 -16.11
C MET A 148 -5.37 0.78 -14.60
N ARG A 149 -4.22 0.82 -13.93
CA ARG A 149 -4.11 0.95 -12.47
C ARG A 149 -4.94 2.11 -11.86
N PRO A 150 -5.00 3.32 -12.47
CA PRO A 150 -5.80 4.41 -11.91
C PRO A 150 -7.30 4.08 -11.73
N HIS A 151 -7.85 3.22 -12.58
CA HIS A 151 -9.27 2.85 -12.57
C HIS A 151 -9.60 1.74 -11.57
N VAL A 152 -8.60 1.09 -10.97
CA VAL A 152 -8.75 0.02 -9.96
C VAL A 152 -8.12 0.39 -8.61
N SER A 153 -7.80 1.66 -8.39
CA SER A 153 -7.24 2.14 -7.11
C SER A 153 -8.16 1.88 -5.92
N HIS A 154 -9.48 1.92 -6.14
CA HIS A 154 -10.47 1.59 -5.10
C HIS A 154 -10.43 0.13 -4.68
N ILE A 155 -10.06 -0.79 -5.58
CA ILE A 155 -9.88 -2.21 -5.25
C ILE A 155 -8.64 -2.38 -4.35
N ALA A 156 -7.54 -1.70 -4.68
CA ALA A 156 -6.35 -1.72 -3.81
C ALA A 156 -6.64 -1.13 -2.42
N ALA A 157 -7.42 -0.04 -2.36
CA ALA A 157 -7.86 0.56 -1.09
C ALA A 157 -8.74 -0.39 -0.27
N TYR A 158 -9.65 -1.14 -0.92
CA TYR A 158 -10.41 -2.19 -0.26
C TYR A 158 -9.49 -3.24 0.37
N PHE A 159 -8.48 -3.74 -0.34
CA PHE A 159 -7.55 -4.73 0.22
C PHE A 159 -6.77 -4.20 1.42
N HIS A 160 -6.37 -2.92 1.41
CA HIS A 160 -5.74 -2.31 2.58
C HIS A 160 -6.67 -2.35 3.80
N THR A 161 -7.94 -1.98 3.65
CA THR A 161 -8.92 -2.05 4.75
C THR A 161 -9.20 -3.47 5.18
N TYR A 162 -9.35 -4.39 4.21
CA TYR A 162 -9.70 -5.78 4.43
C TYR A 162 -8.59 -6.55 5.19
N ILE A 163 -7.32 -6.35 4.80
CA ILE A 163 -6.16 -6.95 5.48
C ILE A 163 -6.00 -6.40 6.91
N ASN A 164 -6.27 -5.11 7.11
CA ASN A 164 -6.09 -4.44 8.40
C ASN A 164 -7.18 -4.80 9.44
N ASP A 165 -8.28 -5.43 9.02
CA ASP A 165 -9.32 -5.87 9.94
C ASP A 165 -8.81 -7.03 10.81
N GLN A 166 -8.70 -6.77 12.12
CA GLN A 166 -8.19 -7.72 13.12
C GLN A 166 -9.11 -8.93 13.31
N ASN A 167 -10.40 -8.78 12.97
CA ASN A 167 -11.38 -9.85 13.10
C ASN A 167 -11.44 -10.74 11.86
N THR A 168 -10.92 -10.25 10.73
CA THR A 168 -10.87 -11.00 9.48
C THR A 168 -9.55 -11.77 9.40
N LEU A 169 -9.63 -13.09 9.21
CA LEU A 169 -8.49 -13.95 8.87
C LEU A 169 -8.66 -14.40 7.42
N LEU A 170 -7.68 -14.07 6.57
CA LEU A 170 -7.70 -14.45 5.17
C LEU A 170 -7.55 -15.97 5.04
N GLY A 171 -8.45 -16.58 4.27
CA GLY A 171 -8.29 -17.98 3.88
C GLY A 171 -7.07 -18.18 2.96
N TYR A 172 -6.52 -19.40 2.91
CA TYR A 172 -5.41 -19.71 2.01
C TYR A 172 -5.75 -19.45 0.53
N GLU A 173 -6.99 -19.65 0.12
CA GLU A 173 -7.46 -19.33 -1.23
C GLU A 173 -7.37 -17.81 -1.52
N GLU A 174 -7.74 -16.98 -0.55
CA GLU A 174 -7.67 -15.52 -0.69
C GLU A 174 -6.21 -15.05 -0.68
N LEU A 175 -5.37 -15.65 0.16
CA LEU A 175 -3.93 -15.40 0.15
C LEU A 175 -3.33 -15.73 -1.21
N ASP A 176 -3.63 -16.91 -1.75
CA ASP A 176 -3.18 -17.32 -3.09
C ASP A 176 -3.66 -16.34 -4.17
N ALA A 177 -4.91 -15.89 -4.09
CA ALA A 177 -5.46 -14.91 -5.02
C ALA A 177 -4.71 -13.57 -4.93
N ILE A 178 -4.44 -13.06 -3.72
CA ILE A 178 -3.69 -11.81 -3.52
C ILE A 178 -2.25 -11.96 -4.05
N LEU A 179 -1.55 -13.04 -3.70
CA LEU A 179 -0.16 -13.26 -4.12
C LEU A 179 -0.02 -13.39 -5.64
N ARG A 180 -1.02 -13.93 -6.34
CA ARG A 180 -1.03 -14.02 -7.81
C ARG A 180 -1.35 -12.67 -8.47
N SER A 181 -2.17 -11.85 -7.82
CA SER A 181 -2.66 -10.59 -8.38
C SER A 181 -1.75 -9.40 -8.12
N PHE A 182 -1.01 -9.41 -7.01
CA PHE A 182 -0.18 -8.29 -6.55
C PHE A 182 1.30 -8.66 -6.55
N ALA A 183 2.11 -7.88 -7.25
CA ALA A 183 3.55 -8.08 -7.25
C ALA A 183 4.18 -7.73 -5.87
N PRO A 184 5.32 -8.34 -5.49
CA PRO A 184 5.93 -8.14 -4.18
C PRO A 184 6.27 -6.68 -3.81
N ASP A 185 6.49 -5.84 -4.81
CA ASP A 185 6.80 -4.42 -4.65
C ASP A 185 5.57 -3.54 -4.38
N THR A 186 4.37 -4.07 -4.61
CA THR A 186 3.12 -3.31 -4.47
C THR A 186 2.78 -3.01 -3.01
N PRO A 187 2.10 -1.87 -2.72
CA PRO A 187 1.69 -1.52 -1.36
C PRO A 187 0.81 -2.57 -0.68
N VAL A 188 -0.11 -3.20 -1.43
CA VAL A 188 -1.01 -4.24 -0.91
C VAL A 188 -0.22 -5.47 -0.47
N PHE A 189 0.73 -5.95 -1.28
CA PHE A 189 1.57 -7.09 -0.92
C PHE A 189 2.42 -6.80 0.33
N LYS A 190 3.08 -5.64 0.36
CA LYS A 190 3.90 -5.21 1.52
C LYS A 190 3.05 -5.11 2.79
N HIS A 191 1.83 -4.62 2.66
CA HIS A 191 0.89 -4.52 3.76
C HIS A 191 0.43 -5.90 4.25
N LEU A 192 0.14 -6.83 3.34
CA LEU A 192 -0.17 -8.23 3.65
C LEU A 192 0.97 -8.90 4.43
N ALA A 193 2.20 -8.82 3.91
CA ALA A 193 3.37 -9.38 4.57
C ALA A 193 3.57 -8.80 5.98
N LYS A 194 3.34 -7.49 6.14
CA LYS A 194 3.42 -6.81 7.44
C LYS A 194 2.37 -7.30 8.43
N ASP A 195 1.12 -7.42 7.99
CA ASP A 195 0.03 -7.92 8.82
C ASP A 195 0.25 -9.39 9.23
N LEU A 196 0.59 -10.25 8.28
CA LEU A 196 0.87 -11.66 8.57
C LEU A 196 2.06 -11.86 9.51
N ALA A 197 3.16 -11.11 9.32
CA ALA A 197 4.29 -11.14 10.25
C ALA A 197 3.87 -10.70 11.66
N HIS A 198 3.04 -9.66 11.75
CA HIS A 198 2.50 -9.19 13.02
C HIS A 198 1.61 -10.23 13.71
N ARG A 199 0.71 -10.88 12.96
CA ARG A 199 -0.14 -11.96 13.48
C ARG A 199 0.66 -13.18 13.90
N HIS A 200 1.65 -13.57 13.10
CA HIS A 200 2.57 -14.67 13.39
C HIS A 200 3.33 -14.43 14.70
N HIS A 201 3.91 -13.24 14.86
CA HIS A 201 4.59 -12.84 16.10
C HIS A 201 3.68 -12.87 17.33
N LYS A 202 2.41 -12.51 17.17
CA LYS A 202 1.40 -12.54 18.25
C LYS A 202 0.79 -13.92 18.49
N GLY A 203 1.19 -14.96 17.75
CA GLY A 203 0.57 -16.29 17.83
C GLY A 203 -0.91 -16.30 17.42
N LYS A 204 -1.34 -15.35 16.58
CA LYS A 204 -2.72 -15.21 16.09
C LYS A 204 -2.98 -15.92 14.75
N VAL A 205 -1.98 -16.59 14.20
CA VAL A 205 -2.13 -17.35 12.96
C VAL A 205 -2.71 -18.72 13.31
N PRO A 206 -3.86 -19.12 12.74
CA PRO A 206 -4.40 -20.46 12.94
C PRO A 206 -3.46 -21.50 12.30
N ASP A 207 -3.49 -22.73 12.81
CA ASP A 207 -2.83 -23.88 12.18
C ASP A 207 -1.36 -23.64 11.77
N MET A 208 -0.54 -23.24 12.73
CA MET A 208 0.87 -22.86 12.52
C MET A 208 1.67 -23.86 11.65
N LYS A 209 1.38 -25.17 11.76
CA LYS A 209 2.01 -26.21 10.94
C LYS A 209 1.68 -26.06 9.45
N GLU A 210 0.41 -25.83 9.13
CA GLU A 210 -0.04 -25.62 7.76
C GLU A 210 0.47 -24.29 7.21
N PHE A 211 0.43 -23.23 8.03
CA PHE A 211 0.95 -21.92 7.64
C PHE A 211 2.46 -21.97 7.31
N THR A 212 3.24 -22.71 8.11
CA THR A 212 4.66 -22.94 7.83
C THR A 212 4.88 -23.69 6.51
N ALA A 213 4.05 -24.70 6.22
CA ALA A 213 4.10 -25.40 4.94
C ALA A 213 3.69 -24.50 3.76
N TYR A 214 2.72 -23.61 3.97
CA TYR A 214 2.28 -22.61 3.00
C TYR A 214 3.39 -21.60 2.68
N LEU A 215 4.11 -21.10 3.69
CA LEU A 215 5.24 -20.19 3.49
C LEU A 215 6.39 -20.83 2.70
N LYS A 216 6.62 -22.14 2.84
CA LYS A 216 7.60 -22.87 2.02
C LYS A 216 7.23 -22.88 0.53
N LYS A 217 5.93 -22.89 0.21
CA LYS A 217 5.43 -22.82 -1.17
C LYS A 217 5.45 -21.39 -1.74
N ASN A 218 5.47 -20.38 -0.86
CA ASN A 218 5.41 -18.97 -1.20
C ASN A 218 6.66 -18.20 -0.69
N PRO A 219 7.84 -18.42 -1.29
CA PRO A 219 9.11 -17.90 -0.79
C PRO A 219 9.17 -16.37 -0.79
N ASP A 220 8.50 -15.69 -1.73
CA ASP A 220 8.44 -14.23 -1.77
C ASP A 220 7.72 -13.65 -0.55
N LEU A 221 6.60 -14.25 -0.17
CA LEU A 221 5.87 -13.85 1.04
C LEU A 221 6.69 -14.15 2.29
N SER A 222 7.30 -15.33 2.37
CA SER A 222 8.15 -15.72 3.50
C SER A 222 9.31 -14.75 3.71
N ARG A 223 10.01 -14.39 2.62
CA ARG A 223 11.10 -13.40 2.65
C ARG A 223 10.60 -12.02 3.11
N ALA A 224 9.49 -11.53 2.56
CA ALA A 224 8.93 -10.25 2.96
C ALA A 224 8.53 -10.21 4.45
N MET A 225 7.96 -11.31 4.97
CA MET A 225 7.65 -11.43 6.40
C MET A 225 8.93 -11.41 7.27
N ILE A 226 9.98 -12.13 6.86
CA ILE A 226 11.28 -12.13 7.57
C ILE A 226 11.89 -10.73 7.61
N GLU A 227 11.81 -9.97 6.52
CA GLU A 227 12.28 -8.58 6.48
C GLU A 227 11.50 -7.69 7.44
N VAL A 228 10.17 -7.84 7.50
CA VAL A 228 9.33 -7.13 8.47
C VAL A 228 9.72 -7.50 9.92
N ASP A 229 9.91 -8.78 10.21
CA ASP A 229 10.28 -9.25 11.55
C ASP A 229 11.64 -8.74 11.99
N LYS A 230 12.63 -8.67 11.08
CA LYS A 230 13.93 -8.04 11.33
C LYS A 230 13.78 -6.56 11.70
N GLY A 231 12.95 -5.82 10.96
CA GLY A 231 12.64 -4.43 11.27
C GLY A 231 12.03 -4.24 12.65
N TYR A 232 11.04 -5.08 13.01
CA TYR A 232 10.43 -5.04 14.34
C TYR A 232 11.38 -5.49 15.45
N ALA A 233 12.26 -6.45 15.22
CA ALA A 233 13.23 -6.91 16.21
C ALA A 233 14.19 -5.79 16.62
N ALA A 234 14.70 -5.03 15.65
CA ALA A 234 15.54 -3.85 15.90
C ALA A 234 14.79 -2.80 16.74
N ALA A 235 13.59 -2.41 16.32
CA ALA A 235 12.78 -1.42 17.03
C ALA A 235 12.39 -1.86 18.46
N ARG A 236 12.14 -3.17 18.68
CA ARG A 236 11.83 -3.72 20.01
C ARG A 236 13.06 -3.70 20.92
N LYS A 237 14.24 -4.03 20.39
CA LYS A 237 15.49 -3.97 21.15
C LYS A 237 15.76 -2.55 21.61
N GLU A 238 15.68 -1.58 20.71
CA GLU A 238 15.85 -0.15 21.00
C GLU A 238 14.85 0.33 22.07
N LYS A 239 13.56 0.00 21.91
CA LYS A 239 12.53 0.34 22.91
C LYS A 239 12.80 -0.28 24.28
N ARG A 240 13.28 -1.53 24.32
CA ARG A 240 13.63 -2.22 25.56
C ARG A 240 14.83 -1.58 26.24
N GLU A 241 15.87 -1.25 25.49
CA GLU A 241 17.07 -0.57 26.00
C GLU A 241 16.73 0.83 26.52
N ALA A 242 15.93 1.60 25.78
CA ALA A 242 15.43 2.91 26.21
C ALA A 242 14.59 2.81 27.50
N ALA A 243 13.69 1.83 27.60
CA ALA A 243 12.89 1.61 28.80
C ALA A 243 13.75 1.21 30.01
N GLN A 244 14.78 0.36 29.80
CA GLN A 244 15.72 -0.01 30.85
C GLN A 244 16.59 1.17 31.30
N ALA A 245 17.06 2.00 30.38
CA ALA A 245 17.81 3.21 30.69
C ALA A 245 16.94 4.19 31.50
N ALA A 246 15.70 4.43 31.08
CA ALA A 246 14.76 5.29 31.80
C ALA A 246 14.46 4.74 33.21
N ALA A 247 14.28 3.43 33.35
CA ALA A 247 14.08 2.80 34.66
C ALA A 247 15.31 2.96 35.58
N ARG A 248 16.53 2.86 35.03
CA ARG A 248 17.79 3.07 35.79
C ARG A 248 17.94 4.51 36.27
N VAL A 249 17.60 5.49 35.43
CA VAL A 249 17.63 6.91 35.82
C VAL A 249 16.65 7.15 36.96
N LYS A 250 15.39 6.72 36.81
CA LYS A 250 14.37 6.84 37.86
C LYS A 250 14.80 6.18 39.18
N TYR A 251 15.38 4.98 39.10
CA TYR A 251 15.89 4.29 40.30
C TYR A 251 17.06 5.03 40.95
N SER A 252 18.00 5.55 40.15
CA SER A 252 19.12 6.36 40.64
C SER A 252 18.64 7.65 41.33
N GLU A 253 17.66 8.34 40.76
CA GLU A 253 17.08 9.55 41.34
C GLU A 253 16.35 9.25 42.66
N ALA A 254 15.49 8.23 42.67
CA ALA A 254 14.81 7.78 43.89
C ALA A 254 15.81 7.45 45.01
N ARG A 255 16.89 6.74 44.68
CA ARG A 255 17.95 6.40 45.65
C ARG A 255 18.74 7.61 46.14
N LYS A 256 18.98 8.61 45.28
CA LYS A 256 19.62 9.87 45.68
C LYS A 256 18.73 10.65 46.63
N GLU A 257 17.43 10.69 46.36
CA GLU A 257 16.46 11.37 47.21
C GLU A 257 16.30 10.70 48.58
N GLU A 258 16.20 9.37 48.60
CA GLU A 258 16.19 8.59 49.85
C GLU A 258 17.44 8.86 50.70
N ARG A 259 18.62 8.93 50.06
CA ARG A 259 19.87 9.29 50.76
C ARG A 259 19.86 10.73 51.31
N ARG A 260 19.28 11.68 50.57
CA ARG A 260 19.13 13.06 51.02
C ARG A 260 18.23 13.13 52.25
N LEU A 261 17.06 12.50 52.20
CA LEU A 261 16.12 12.43 53.33
C LEU A 261 16.75 11.78 54.57
N MET A 262 17.48 10.67 54.41
CA MET A 262 18.18 10.02 55.53
C MET A 262 19.27 10.92 56.13
N THR A 263 20.01 11.65 55.29
CA THR A 263 21.05 12.57 55.75
C THR A 263 20.45 13.75 56.50
N GLU A 264 19.32 14.29 56.03
CA GLU A 264 18.58 15.36 56.70
C GLU A 264 17.98 14.91 58.04
N GLN A 265 17.44 13.68 58.11
CA GLN A 265 16.94 13.09 59.36
C GLN A 265 18.06 12.95 60.39
N ARG A 266 19.20 12.35 60.03
CA ARG A 266 20.36 12.26 60.93
C ARG A 266 20.82 13.62 61.43
N ARG A 267 20.90 14.61 60.53
CA ARG A 267 21.28 15.98 60.90
C ARG A 267 20.30 16.61 61.90
N ARG A 268 19.00 16.32 61.79
CA ARG A 268 17.99 16.77 62.75
C ARG A 268 18.14 16.07 64.10
N GLU A 269 18.31 14.75 64.09
CA GLU A 269 18.53 13.96 65.31
C GLU A 269 19.79 14.41 66.06
N ASP A 270 20.90 14.61 65.35
CA ASP A 270 22.16 15.13 65.92
C ASP A 270 21.96 16.54 66.52
N PHE A 271 21.20 17.40 65.84
CA PHE A 271 20.89 18.74 66.33
C PHE A 271 20.02 18.71 67.61
N GLU A 272 19.00 17.85 67.64
CA GLU A 272 18.15 17.65 68.81
C GLU A 272 18.91 17.04 69.99
N ALA A 273 19.76 16.05 69.74
CA ALA A 273 20.62 15.45 70.77
C ALA A 273 21.55 16.50 71.40
N ASN A 274 22.17 17.36 70.58
CA ASN A 274 22.99 18.47 71.05
C ASN A 274 22.19 19.49 71.87
N LEU A 275 20.97 19.84 71.45
CA LEU A 275 20.07 20.72 72.21
C LEU A 275 19.68 20.11 73.56
N SER A 276 19.39 18.81 73.59
CA SER A 276 19.05 18.08 74.82
C SER A 276 20.22 18.07 75.80
N ALA A 277 21.44 17.76 75.32
CA ALA A 277 22.65 17.79 76.12
C ALA A 277 22.92 19.17 76.73
N ALA A 278 22.72 20.24 75.95
CA ALA A 278 22.86 21.62 76.42
C ALA A 278 21.83 21.99 77.51
N ARG A 279 20.60 21.45 77.45
CA ARG A 279 19.56 21.66 78.48
C ARG A 279 19.81 20.87 79.76
N GLY A 280 20.33 19.65 79.67
CA GLY A 280 20.59 18.77 80.83
C GLY A 280 21.70 19.28 81.76
N GLY A 281 22.67 20.04 81.25
CA GLY A 281 23.83 20.52 82.01
C GLY A 281 23.58 21.64 83.04
N ARG A 282 22.34 22.13 83.20
CA ARG A 282 22.01 23.26 84.10
C ARG A 282 21.21 22.91 85.35
N SER A 283 20.98 21.63 85.65
CA SER A 283 20.19 21.21 86.82
C SER A 283 21.01 20.95 88.10
N GLY A 284 22.34 21.07 88.06
CA GLY A 284 23.20 20.88 89.23
C GLY A 284 23.61 22.20 89.88
N GLY A 285 23.00 22.53 91.03
CA GLY A 285 23.70 23.33 92.05
C GLY A 285 23.26 24.78 92.23
N TYR A 286 21.98 25.02 92.54
CA TYR A 286 21.67 26.06 93.52
C TYR A 286 21.29 25.38 94.83
N GLY A 287 22.29 24.83 95.52
CA GLY A 287 22.20 24.53 96.94
C GLY A 287 22.15 25.85 97.69
N MET A 288 20.95 26.29 98.07
CA MET A 288 20.75 27.36 99.04
C MET A 288 21.26 26.87 100.40
N GLY A 289 22.45 27.30 100.79
CA GLY A 289 22.94 27.18 102.17
C GLY A 289 22.38 28.34 103.01
N ILE A 290 21.72 27.97 104.10
CA ILE A 290 21.24 28.83 105.19
C ILE A 290 22.37 29.04 106.19
#